data_AF-A0A7R9JAW0-F1
#
_entry.id   AF-A0A7R9JAW0-F1
#
_cell.length_a   1.000
_cell.length_b   1.000
_cell.length_c   1.000
_cell.angle_alpha   90.00
_cell.angle_beta   90.00
_cell.angle_gamma   90.00
#
_symmetry.space_group_name_H-M   'P 1'
#
loop_
_entity.id
_entity.type
_entity.pdbx_description
1 polymer ?
#
loop_
_entity_poly.entity_id
_entity_poly.type
_entity_poly.pdbx_seq_one_letter_code
_entity_poly.pdbx_strand_id
1 'polypeptide(L)'
;MPGSAFGPRSSHVARPLSRALSSPLVALGPTDGPIPIPAPVINHCSRGGLPRGVATTGLAFDSLMLKHACICGDNSSHPEHGGRLQSVWARLVETGLVQRCDRVRSRKATFEEIQTCHSEAHALLFGTNPLNRQKLDMSKLSQLPIKSFVRLPCGGIGVDSDTTWNELHTAPAARMAVGCVVDLAFKAATGDIKNGFAIVRPPGHHAETSQAMGFCFFNSVAIATRLLQQRLDVRKILILDWDVHHGNGTQQMFYDDPRVLYLSIHRHDDGNFFPGTGGPTESGGGGARTYSCGVGEGLGRNINVAWSGGLAPPMGDAEYLAAFRTIVMPVAKVS
;
A
#
# COMPACT_ATOMS: atom_id res chain seq x y z
N MET A 1 -29.81 1.59 -43.72
CA MET A 1 -29.39 2.68 -42.80
C MET A 1 -29.83 2.28 -41.41
N PRO A 2 -28.92 1.80 -40.55
CA PRO A 2 -29.25 1.38 -39.19
C PRO A 2 -29.32 2.58 -38.24
N GLY A 3 -30.38 2.65 -37.45
CA GLY A 3 -30.60 3.68 -36.43
C GLY A 3 -29.88 3.32 -35.12
N SER A 4 -29.04 4.25 -34.69
CA SER A 4 -28.34 4.30 -33.40
C SER A 4 -29.29 4.18 -32.21
N ALA A 5 -29.01 3.23 -31.31
CA ALA A 5 -29.61 3.14 -29.98
C ALA A 5 -28.50 3.09 -28.92
N PHE A 6 -27.94 4.26 -28.59
CA PHE A 6 -27.16 4.47 -27.37
C PHE A 6 -27.90 5.48 -26.49
N GLY A 7 -28.59 4.99 -25.46
CA GLY A 7 -29.04 5.81 -24.34
C GLY A 7 -27.87 6.18 -23.44
N PRO A 8 -27.92 7.33 -22.73
CA PRO A 8 -26.80 7.82 -21.95
C PRO A 8 -26.61 6.97 -20.68
N ARG A 9 -25.37 6.51 -20.45
CA ARG A 9 -24.97 5.89 -19.18
C ARG A 9 -25.04 6.92 -18.05
N SER A 10 -25.70 6.57 -16.95
CA SER A 10 -25.75 7.39 -15.75
C SER A 10 -24.33 7.60 -15.20
N SER A 11 -24.00 8.86 -14.91
CA SER A 11 -22.80 9.26 -14.19
C SER A 11 -22.74 8.62 -12.81
N HIS A 12 -21.80 7.71 -12.60
CA HIS A 12 -21.47 7.20 -11.27
C HIS A 12 -20.87 8.34 -10.43
N VAL A 13 -21.62 8.81 -9.44
CA VAL A 13 -21.12 9.70 -8.40
C VAL A 13 -20.30 8.85 -7.43
N ALA A 14 -18.99 9.08 -7.39
CA ALA A 14 -18.10 8.45 -6.41
C ALA A 14 -18.53 8.85 -4.99
N ARG A 15 -18.86 7.86 -4.15
CA ARG A 15 -19.21 8.07 -2.74
C ARG A 15 -17.92 8.20 -1.92
N PRO A 16 -17.76 9.22 -1.06
CA PRO A 16 -16.56 9.36 -0.23
C PRO A 16 -16.41 8.17 0.73
N LEU A 17 -15.16 7.75 0.97
CA LEU A 17 -14.80 6.75 1.97
C LEU A 17 -15.32 7.20 3.35
N SER A 18 -16.18 6.39 3.96
CA SER A 18 -16.71 6.66 5.30
C SER A 18 -15.68 6.25 6.35
N ARG A 19 -15.44 7.13 7.33
CA ARG A 19 -14.54 6.90 8.46
C ARG A 19 -15.03 5.69 9.27
N ALA A 20 -14.14 4.72 9.50
CA ALA A 20 -14.31 3.81 10.63
C ALA A 20 -14.07 4.60 11.93
N LEU A 21 -15.01 4.52 12.88
CA LEU A 21 -14.88 5.15 14.19
C LEU A 21 -13.68 4.54 14.92
N SER A 22 -12.69 5.36 15.24
CA SER A 22 -11.57 4.98 16.08
C SER A 22 -12.03 4.74 17.52
N SER A 23 -11.36 3.83 18.23
CA SER A 23 -11.53 3.61 19.68
C SER A 23 -11.49 4.93 20.48
N PRO A 24 -12.17 5.02 21.63
CA PRO A 24 -12.37 6.28 22.34
C PRO A 24 -11.06 6.97 22.71
N LEU A 25 -11.05 8.30 22.51
CA LEU A 25 -10.01 9.22 22.95
C LEU A 25 -9.79 9.07 24.47
N VAL A 26 -8.54 8.80 24.86
CA VAL A 26 -8.09 9.02 26.25
C VAL A 26 -8.00 10.52 26.46
N ALA A 27 -8.89 11.07 27.29
CA ALA A 27 -8.88 12.48 27.66
C ALA A 27 -7.64 12.77 28.51
N LEU A 28 -6.74 13.62 28.01
CA LEU A 28 -5.70 14.25 28.81
C LEU A 28 -6.19 15.66 29.16
N GLY A 29 -6.22 15.96 30.47
CA GLY A 29 -6.62 17.26 31.00
C GLY A 29 -5.70 18.40 30.55
N PRO A 30 -6.09 19.66 30.83
CA PRO A 30 -5.39 20.83 30.31
C PRO A 30 -4.07 21.04 31.07
N THR A 31 -2.96 21.05 30.35
CA THR A 31 -1.70 21.63 30.84
C THR A 31 -1.26 22.70 29.85
N ASP A 32 -1.43 23.96 30.25
CA ASP A 32 -0.90 25.13 29.55
C ASP A 32 0.63 25.11 29.53
N GLY A 33 1.20 25.25 28.33
CA GLY A 33 2.64 25.50 28.14
C GLY A 33 3.20 24.90 26.84
N PRO A 34 4.10 25.61 26.12
CA PRO A 34 4.71 25.08 24.90
C PRO A 34 5.68 23.95 25.25
N ILE A 35 5.39 22.73 24.79
CA ILE A 35 6.28 21.58 24.89
C ILE A 35 7.51 21.84 24.00
N PRO A 36 8.74 21.87 24.54
CA PRO A 36 9.92 22.08 23.71
C PRO A 36 10.19 20.82 22.87
N ILE A 37 10.32 21.03 21.55
CA ILE A 37 10.81 20.02 20.62
C ILE A 37 12.30 19.81 20.91
N PRO A 38 12.78 18.62 21.32
CA PRO A 38 14.20 18.40 21.47
C PRO A 38 14.85 18.35 20.09
N ALA A 39 15.88 19.17 19.88
CA ALA A 39 16.76 19.08 18.72
C ALA A 39 17.34 17.66 18.59
N PRO A 40 17.70 17.20 17.37
CA PRO A 40 18.23 15.85 17.18
C PRO A 40 19.59 15.76 17.85
N VAL A 41 19.63 15.14 19.03
CA VAL A 41 20.89 14.72 19.65
C VAL A 41 21.46 13.62 18.76
N ILE A 42 22.50 13.94 18.00
CA ILE A 42 23.35 12.95 17.34
C ILE A 42 24.16 12.27 18.44
N ASN A 43 23.51 11.38 19.19
CA ASN A 43 24.22 10.43 20.02
C ASN A 43 24.73 9.34 19.09
N HIS A 44 26.05 9.30 18.89
CA HIS A 44 26.74 8.06 18.56
C HIS A 44 26.45 7.06 19.69
N CYS A 45 25.34 6.34 19.59
CA CYS A 45 25.04 5.23 20.47
C CYS A 45 26.01 4.10 20.16
N SER A 46 27.12 4.12 20.88
CA SER A 46 27.94 2.95 21.16
C SER A 46 27.03 1.82 21.63
N ARG A 47 27.16 0.68 20.97
CA ARG A 47 26.42 -0.57 21.20
C ARG A 47 26.35 -0.93 22.69
N GLY A 48 25.17 -0.76 23.29
CA GLY A 48 24.75 -1.61 24.41
C GLY A 48 24.37 -2.97 23.84
N GLY A 49 25.28 -3.93 23.96
CA GLY A 49 25.28 -5.17 23.18
C GLY A 49 24.19 -6.16 23.57
N LEU A 50 23.23 -6.37 22.65
CA LEU A 50 22.79 -7.73 22.35
C LEU A 50 23.97 -8.48 21.73
N PRO A 51 24.15 -9.79 22.00
CA PRO A 51 25.22 -10.57 21.40
C PRO A 51 25.19 -10.40 19.87
N ARG A 52 26.31 -9.99 19.27
CA ARG A 52 26.51 -10.08 17.81
C ARG A 52 26.29 -11.56 17.44
N GLY A 53 25.13 -11.89 16.88
CA GLY A 53 24.83 -13.26 16.44
C GLY A 53 23.37 -13.70 16.50
N VAL A 54 22.46 -12.98 17.17
CA VAL A 54 21.03 -13.39 17.21
C VAL A 54 20.20 -12.47 16.33
N ALA A 55 19.72 -13.00 15.20
CA ALA A 55 18.76 -12.31 14.35
C ALA A 55 17.47 -11.99 15.12
N THR A 56 17.09 -10.72 15.17
CA THR A 56 15.87 -10.23 15.85
C THR A 56 14.86 -9.68 14.83
N THR A 57 13.81 -9.01 15.30
CA THR A 57 12.84 -8.29 14.47
C THR A 57 13.46 -7.02 13.90
N GLY A 58 13.35 -6.79 12.60
CA GLY A 58 13.73 -5.53 11.95
C GLY A 58 12.59 -4.50 11.93
N LEU A 59 12.91 -3.22 12.08
CA LEU A 59 11.98 -2.11 11.88
C LEU A 59 12.49 -1.16 10.79
N ALA A 60 11.65 -0.85 9.81
CA ALA A 60 11.92 0.19 8.82
C ALA A 60 10.98 1.39 9.02
N PHE A 61 11.54 2.59 9.13
CA PHE A 61 10.82 3.84 9.33
C PHE A 61 11.68 5.02 8.87
N ASP A 62 11.06 6.02 8.25
CA ASP A 62 11.71 7.27 7.87
C ASP A 62 10.75 8.46 7.96
N SER A 63 11.19 9.54 8.60
CA SER A 63 10.37 10.73 8.80
C SER A 63 10.13 11.52 7.52
N LEU A 64 10.90 11.28 6.44
CA LEU A 64 10.65 11.88 5.13
C LEU A 64 9.25 11.53 4.62
N MET A 65 8.73 10.34 4.95
CA MET A 65 7.39 9.92 4.57
C MET A 65 6.30 10.79 5.21
N LEU A 66 6.57 11.47 6.32
CA LEU A 66 5.62 12.39 6.97
C LEU A 66 5.35 13.64 6.13
N LYS A 67 6.26 14.01 5.22
CA LYS A 67 6.15 15.22 4.39
C LYS A 67 5.12 15.08 3.26
N HIS A 68 4.72 13.87 2.90
CA HIS A 68 3.61 13.67 1.96
C HIS A 68 2.30 14.08 2.63
N ALA A 69 1.88 15.32 2.42
CA ALA A 69 0.65 15.86 2.97
C ALA A 69 0.00 16.80 1.96
N CYS A 70 -1.32 16.85 1.97
CA CYS A 70 -2.06 17.79 1.14
C CYS A 70 -1.66 19.23 1.46
N ILE A 71 -1.56 20.07 0.42
CA ILE A 71 -1.20 21.48 0.56
C ILE A 71 -2.27 22.32 1.26
N CYS A 72 -3.49 21.82 1.43
CA CYS A 72 -4.55 22.51 2.16
C CYS A 72 -4.24 22.66 3.66
N GLY A 73 -3.33 21.84 4.20
CA GLY A 73 -2.95 21.86 5.61
C GLY A 73 -3.96 21.24 6.58
N ASP A 74 -5.13 20.79 6.11
CA ASP A 74 -6.17 20.19 6.95
C ASP A 74 -6.15 18.66 6.89
N ASN A 75 -5.49 18.04 7.87
CA ASN A 75 -5.46 16.57 8.00
C ASN A 75 -6.84 15.96 8.34
N SER A 76 -7.80 16.74 8.86
CA SER A 76 -9.13 16.18 9.18
C SER A 76 -9.86 15.74 7.91
N SER A 77 -9.63 16.44 6.80
CA SER A 77 -10.19 16.11 5.49
C SER A 77 -9.43 14.98 4.76
N HIS A 78 -8.32 14.49 5.32
CA HIS A 78 -7.43 13.51 4.66
C HIS A 78 -7.13 12.32 5.59
N PRO A 79 -7.87 11.19 5.45
CA PRO A 79 -7.68 10.04 6.33
C PRO A 79 -6.28 9.43 6.20
N GLU A 80 -5.65 9.49 5.02
CA GLU A 80 -4.25 9.11 4.82
C GLU A 80 -3.34 10.31 5.09
N HIS A 81 -2.91 10.49 6.35
CA HIS A 81 -2.03 11.59 6.75
C HIS A 81 -0.85 11.11 7.62
N GLY A 82 0.19 11.96 7.75
CA GLY A 82 1.43 11.65 8.46
C GLY A 82 1.27 11.23 9.93
N GLY A 83 0.19 11.67 10.58
CA GLY A 83 -0.12 11.33 11.97
C GLY A 83 -0.32 9.83 12.20
N ARG A 84 -0.76 9.07 11.20
CA ARG A 84 -0.85 7.61 11.26
C ARG A 84 0.51 6.98 11.54
N LEU A 85 1.51 7.36 10.75
CA LEU A 85 2.88 6.86 10.83
C LEU A 85 3.54 7.27 12.16
N GLN A 86 3.36 8.54 12.55
CA GLN A 86 3.92 9.09 13.78
C GLN A 86 3.35 8.39 15.02
N SER A 87 2.05 8.10 15.04
CA SER A 87 1.38 7.46 16.17
C SER A 87 1.84 6.01 16.35
N VAL A 88 1.98 5.24 15.26
CA VAL A 88 2.52 3.88 15.33
C VAL A 88 3.95 3.89 15.84
N TRP A 89 4.82 4.76 15.29
CA TRP A 89 6.20 4.87 15.74
C TRP A 89 6.30 5.27 17.22
N ALA A 90 5.52 6.27 17.65
CA ALA A 90 5.48 6.70 19.05
C ALA A 90 5.06 5.57 19.99
N ARG A 91 4.04 4.77 19.62
CA ARG A 91 3.62 3.61 20.41
C ARG A 91 4.69 2.53 20.52
N LEU A 92 5.42 2.25 19.44
CA LEU A 92 6.53 1.30 19.46
C LEU A 92 7.68 1.78 20.37
N VAL A 93 7.92 3.10 20.42
CA VAL A 93 8.91 3.70 21.34
C VAL A 93 8.44 3.62 22.78
N GLU A 94 7.20 4.03 23.06
CA GLU A 94 6.57 4.05 24.40
C GLU A 94 6.56 2.66 25.04
N THR A 95 6.27 1.63 24.25
CA THR A 95 6.20 0.23 24.72
C THR A 95 7.57 -0.47 24.79
N GLY A 96 8.67 0.23 24.47
CA GLY A 96 10.02 -0.33 24.51
C GLY A 96 10.33 -1.32 23.37
N LEU A 97 9.48 -1.41 22.33
CA LEU A 97 9.66 -2.36 21.23
C LEU A 97 10.78 -1.92 20.28
N VAL A 98 10.95 -0.62 20.06
CA VAL A 98 12.03 -0.11 19.18
C VAL A 98 13.41 -0.54 19.67
N GLN A 99 13.62 -0.57 20.99
CA GLN A 99 14.89 -0.93 21.63
C GLN A 99 15.21 -2.42 21.52
N ARG A 100 14.20 -3.25 21.24
CA ARG A 100 14.33 -4.71 21.08
C ARG A 100 14.50 -5.15 19.63
N CYS A 101 14.38 -4.20 18.70
CA CYS A 101 14.39 -4.45 17.26
C CYS A 101 15.62 -3.84 16.59
N ASP A 102 16.03 -4.44 15.48
CA ASP A 102 17.07 -3.90 14.62
C ASP A 102 16.48 -2.83 13.70
N ARG A 103 17.01 -1.62 13.77
CA ARG A 103 16.58 -0.55 12.87
C ARG A 103 17.22 -0.73 11.49
N VAL A 104 16.41 -1.03 10.49
CA VAL A 104 16.85 -1.10 9.09
C VAL A 104 17.04 0.31 8.54
N ARG A 105 18.17 0.52 7.86
CA ARG A 105 18.47 1.80 7.22
C ARG A 105 17.51 2.02 6.05
N SER A 106 16.80 3.14 6.08
CA SER A 106 15.86 3.54 5.04
C SER A 106 16.59 4.17 3.84
N ARG A 107 16.04 3.96 2.64
CA ARG A 107 16.46 4.60 1.39
C ARG A 107 15.28 4.80 0.46
N LYS A 108 15.45 5.63 -0.57
CA LYS A 108 14.51 5.72 -1.69
C LYS A 108 14.76 4.57 -2.65
N ALA A 109 13.69 3.96 -3.15
CA ALA A 109 13.76 3.02 -4.27
C ALA A 109 14.31 3.70 -5.53
N THR A 110 15.04 2.94 -6.34
CA THR A 110 15.50 3.37 -7.66
C THR A 110 14.35 3.31 -8.67
N PHE A 111 14.51 3.95 -9.83
CA PHE A 111 13.51 3.83 -10.90
C PHE A 111 13.45 2.42 -11.46
N GLU A 112 14.60 1.74 -11.61
CA GLU A 112 14.68 0.35 -12.04
C GLU A 112 13.88 -0.57 -11.11
N GLU A 113 14.01 -0.38 -9.79
CA GLU A 113 13.23 -1.16 -8.81
C GLU A 113 11.72 -0.92 -8.98
N ILE A 114 11.29 0.33 -9.16
CA ILE A 114 9.88 0.67 -9.36
C ILE A 114 9.35 0.07 -10.67
N GLN A 115 10.17 0.09 -11.73
CA GLN A 115 9.82 -0.40 -13.05
C GLN A 115 9.66 -1.92 -13.14
N THR A 116 10.01 -2.66 -12.09
CA THR A 116 9.67 -4.09 -12.00
C THR A 116 8.17 -4.37 -11.94
N CYS A 117 7.38 -3.37 -11.54
CA CYS A 117 5.92 -3.47 -11.40
C CYS A 117 5.15 -2.36 -12.11
N HIS A 118 5.78 -1.20 -12.31
CA HIS A 118 5.12 -0.01 -12.86
C HIS A 118 5.70 0.32 -14.24
N SER A 119 4.86 0.86 -15.13
CA SER A 119 5.35 1.34 -16.42
C SER A 119 6.39 2.44 -16.26
N GLU A 120 7.26 2.61 -17.26
CA GLU A 120 8.27 3.68 -17.27
C GLU A 120 7.61 5.04 -17.06
N ALA A 121 6.51 5.30 -17.78
CA ALA A 121 5.78 6.57 -17.68
C ALA A 121 5.25 6.82 -16.26
N HIS A 122 4.67 5.80 -15.61
CA HIS A 122 4.14 5.90 -14.25
C HIS A 122 5.25 6.15 -13.23
N ALA A 123 6.35 5.39 -13.34
CA ALA A 123 7.53 5.56 -12.50
C ALA A 123 8.12 6.98 -12.63
N LEU A 124 8.21 7.51 -13.84
CA LEU A 124 8.70 8.87 -14.09
C LEU A 124 7.75 9.93 -13.53
N LEU A 125 6.44 9.82 -13.81
CA LEU A 125 5.45 10.78 -13.32
C LEU A 125 5.48 10.88 -11.79
N PHE A 126 5.40 9.74 -11.10
CA PHE A 126 5.26 9.73 -9.64
C PHE A 126 6.58 9.64 -8.87
N GLY A 127 7.70 9.33 -9.53
CA GLY A 127 9.00 9.15 -8.90
C GLY A 127 9.98 10.30 -9.09
N THR A 128 9.69 11.25 -10.00
CA THR A 128 10.52 12.43 -10.25
C THR A 128 9.99 13.68 -9.55
N ASN A 129 10.91 14.55 -9.13
CA ASN A 129 10.56 15.91 -8.73
C ASN A 129 10.24 16.74 -9.99
N PRO A 130 9.17 17.55 -10.01
CA PRO A 130 8.83 18.45 -11.11
C PRO A 130 9.96 19.35 -11.60
N LEU A 131 10.87 19.79 -10.73
CA LEU A 131 12.06 20.54 -11.14
C LEU A 131 12.95 19.76 -12.13
N ASN A 132 12.90 18.43 -12.08
CA ASN A 132 13.59 17.56 -13.02
C ASN A 132 12.70 17.07 -14.18
N ARG A 133 11.38 17.35 -14.15
CA ARG A 133 10.44 16.93 -15.19
C ARG A 133 10.61 17.72 -16.49
N GLN A 134 11.17 18.93 -16.45
CA GLN A 134 11.51 19.69 -17.66
C GLN A 134 12.51 18.95 -18.58
N LYS A 135 13.21 17.93 -18.07
CA LYS A 135 14.14 17.09 -18.85
C LYS A 135 13.49 15.79 -19.35
N LEU A 136 12.21 15.55 -19.06
CA LEU A 136 11.50 14.35 -19.48
C LEU A 136 10.87 14.57 -20.85
N ASP A 137 10.95 13.55 -21.69
CA ASP A 137 10.21 13.50 -22.94
C ASP A 137 8.71 13.38 -22.65
N MET A 138 7.98 14.48 -22.87
CA MET A 138 6.54 14.57 -22.62
C MET A 138 5.71 13.61 -23.48
N SER A 139 6.26 13.08 -24.58
CA SER A 139 5.57 12.09 -25.40
C SER A 139 5.28 10.79 -24.62
N LYS A 140 6.17 10.41 -23.69
CA LYS A 140 6.00 9.20 -22.85
C LYS A 140 4.84 9.30 -21.86
N LEU A 141 4.48 10.51 -21.42
CA LEU A 141 3.38 10.73 -20.47
C LEU A 141 2.00 10.59 -21.10
N SER A 142 1.89 10.70 -22.43
CA SER A 142 0.63 10.57 -23.17
C SER A 142 -0.03 9.18 -23.05
N GLN A 143 0.73 8.17 -22.61
CA GLN A 143 0.29 6.78 -22.46
C GLN A 143 -0.40 6.51 -21.12
N LEU A 144 -0.35 7.44 -20.16
CA LEU A 144 -0.98 7.26 -18.85
C LEU A 144 -2.47 7.63 -18.89
N PRO A 145 -3.33 6.91 -18.13
CA PRO A 145 -4.76 7.23 -18.03
C PRO A 145 -5.02 8.58 -17.32
N ILE A 146 -4.04 9.12 -16.62
CA ILE A 146 -4.13 10.42 -15.95
C ILE A 146 -3.96 11.53 -16.99
N LYS A 147 -5.08 12.10 -17.42
CA LYS A 147 -5.12 13.23 -18.35
C LYS A 147 -4.73 14.56 -17.69
N SER A 148 -4.94 14.70 -16.38
CA SER A 148 -4.49 15.85 -15.57
C SER A 148 -4.63 15.57 -14.07
N PHE A 149 -3.79 16.22 -13.25
CA PHE A 149 -4.06 16.33 -11.81
C PHE A 149 -5.36 17.10 -11.58
N VAL A 150 -6.09 16.76 -10.52
CA VAL A 150 -7.38 17.37 -10.18
C VAL A 150 -7.23 18.31 -8.99
N ARG A 151 -8.04 19.37 -8.97
CA ARG A 151 -8.20 20.20 -7.78
C ARG A 151 -9.20 19.52 -6.84
N LEU A 152 -8.77 19.27 -5.61
CA LEU A 152 -9.59 18.65 -4.58
C LEU A 152 -10.56 19.68 -3.96
N PRO A 153 -11.69 19.23 -3.36
CA PRO A 153 -12.62 20.12 -2.66
C PRO A 153 -11.98 20.95 -1.54
N CYS A 154 -10.92 20.44 -0.91
CA CYS A 154 -10.15 21.15 0.12
C CYS A 154 -9.21 22.24 -0.45
N GLY A 155 -9.20 22.46 -1.76
CA GLY A 155 -8.30 23.40 -2.45
C GLY A 155 -6.92 22.82 -2.80
N GLY A 156 -6.62 21.60 -2.35
CA GLY A 156 -5.41 20.87 -2.69
C GLY A 156 -5.38 20.31 -4.11
N ILE A 157 -4.33 19.55 -4.42
CA ILE A 157 -4.14 18.85 -5.69
C ILE A 157 -4.19 17.34 -5.40
N GLY A 158 -4.79 16.56 -6.30
CA GLY A 158 -4.85 15.10 -6.24
C GLY A 158 -4.64 14.47 -7.61
N VAL A 159 -4.39 13.16 -7.64
CA VAL A 159 -4.43 12.38 -8.89
C VAL A 159 -5.86 11.94 -9.23
N ASP A 160 -6.69 11.79 -8.20
CA ASP A 160 -8.12 11.55 -8.26
C ASP A 160 -8.79 12.25 -7.05
N SER A 161 -10.02 11.86 -6.70
CA SER A 161 -10.80 12.51 -5.63
C SER A 161 -10.30 12.27 -4.20
N ASP A 162 -9.47 11.25 -3.96
CA ASP A 162 -9.03 10.87 -2.60
C ASP A 162 -7.50 10.82 -2.46
N THR A 163 -6.76 10.67 -3.54
CA THR A 163 -5.32 10.50 -3.55
C THR A 163 -4.63 11.85 -3.72
N THR A 164 -4.28 12.46 -2.59
CA THR A 164 -3.64 13.78 -2.55
C THR A 164 -2.26 13.76 -3.20
N TRP A 165 -1.90 14.86 -3.85
CA TRP A 165 -0.62 15.05 -4.51
C TRP A 165 0.05 16.33 -3.98
N ASN A 166 1.13 16.13 -3.22
CA ASN A 166 2.10 17.17 -2.91
C ASN A 166 3.23 17.15 -3.94
N GLU A 167 3.37 18.25 -4.67
CA GLU A 167 4.32 18.40 -5.78
C GLU A 167 5.78 18.14 -5.38
N LEU A 168 6.19 18.56 -4.19
CA LEU A 168 7.58 18.44 -3.73
C LEU A 168 7.83 17.18 -2.90
N HIS A 169 6.80 16.63 -2.25
CA HIS A 169 6.98 15.65 -1.18
C HIS A 169 6.41 14.26 -1.47
N THR A 170 5.47 14.13 -2.40
CA THR A 170 4.85 12.82 -2.67
C THR A 170 5.84 11.85 -3.30
N ALA A 171 6.52 12.27 -4.37
CA ALA A 171 7.53 11.44 -5.03
C ALA A 171 8.63 10.92 -4.08
N PRO A 172 9.32 11.77 -3.29
CA PRO A 172 10.34 11.27 -2.37
C PRO A 172 9.77 10.40 -1.24
N ALA A 173 8.54 10.63 -0.76
CA ALA A 173 7.90 9.81 0.27
C ALA A 173 7.48 8.44 -0.28
N ALA A 174 6.80 8.38 -1.43
CA ALA A 174 6.40 7.12 -2.06
C ALA A 174 7.61 6.24 -2.39
N ARG A 175 8.70 6.84 -2.90
CA ARG A 175 9.95 6.11 -3.12
C ARG A 175 10.62 5.65 -1.83
N MET A 176 10.51 6.42 -0.75
CA MET A 176 11.03 6.03 0.56
C MET A 176 10.25 4.84 1.14
N ALA A 177 8.92 4.84 1.01
CA ALA A 177 8.08 3.71 1.41
C ALA A 177 8.49 2.41 0.70
N VAL A 178 8.64 2.46 -0.63
CA VAL A 178 9.10 1.31 -1.41
C VAL A 178 10.48 0.83 -0.94
N GLY A 179 11.46 1.73 -0.83
CA GLY A 179 12.82 1.36 -0.44
C GLY A 179 12.91 0.78 0.98
N CYS A 180 12.11 1.28 1.92
CA CYS A 180 11.99 0.71 3.26
C CYS A 180 11.48 -0.74 3.23
N VAL A 181 10.43 -1.01 2.45
CA VAL A 181 9.86 -2.36 2.33
C VAL A 181 10.84 -3.31 1.63
N VAL A 182 11.48 -2.86 0.55
CA VAL A 182 12.47 -3.65 -0.20
C VAL A 182 13.63 -4.07 0.71
N ASP A 183 14.27 -3.12 1.40
CA ASP A 183 15.45 -3.44 2.22
C ASP A 183 15.10 -4.33 3.42
N LEU A 184 13.92 -4.12 4.02
CA LEU A 184 13.43 -4.98 5.10
C LEU A 184 13.18 -6.41 4.60
N ALA A 185 12.53 -6.55 3.43
CA ALA A 185 12.24 -7.85 2.83
C ALA A 185 13.53 -8.61 2.45
N PHE A 186 14.52 -7.91 1.87
CA PHE A 186 15.82 -8.52 1.55
C PHE A 186 16.55 -8.98 2.80
N LYS A 187 16.60 -8.16 3.87
CA LYS A 187 17.22 -8.55 5.13
C LYS A 187 16.55 -9.77 5.77
N ALA A 188 15.22 -9.86 5.70
CA ALA A 188 14.52 -11.03 6.19
C ALA A 188 14.83 -12.27 5.33
N ALA A 189 14.84 -12.11 4.01
CA ALA A 189 15.12 -13.20 3.07
C ALA A 189 16.57 -13.73 3.16
N THR A 190 17.55 -12.87 3.49
CA THR A 190 18.95 -13.26 3.68
C THR A 190 19.27 -13.75 5.10
N GLY A 191 18.32 -13.67 6.03
CA GLY A 191 18.51 -14.08 7.42
C GLY A 191 19.25 -13.06 8.29
N ASP A 192 19.47 -11.83 7.81
CA ASP A 192 20.03 -10.73 8.61
C ASP A 192 19.10 -10.38 9.79
N ILE A 193 17.79 -10.54 9.59
CA ILE A 193 16.73 -10.38 10.59
C ILE A 193 15.80 -11.59 10.53
N LYS A 194 15.19 -11.94 11.66
CA LYS A 194 14.27 -13.08 11.75
C LYS A 194 12.92 -12.79 11.10
N ASN A 195 12.43 -11.57 11.27
CA ASN A 195 11.19 -11.04 10.71
C ASN A 195 11.28 -9.50 10.71
N GLY A 196 10.29 -8.81 10.17
CA GLY A 196 10.30 -7.35 10.20
C GLY A 196 8.93 -6.70 10.07
N PHE A 197 8.86 -5.44 10.48
CA PHE A 197 7.70 -4.58 10.30
C PHE A 197 8.12 -3.24 9.65
N ALA A 198 7.54 -2.91 8.50
CA ALA A 198 7.78 -1.66 7.80
C ALA A 198 6.68 -0.64 8.15
N ILE A 199 7.05 0.41 8.87
CA ILE A 199 6.15 1.52 9.20
C ILE A 199 6.29 2.53 8.07
N VAL A 200 5.46 2.40 7.03
CA VAL A 200 5.59 3.17 5.77
C VAL A 200 4.30 3.85 5.34
N ARG A 201 4.44 4.94 4.57
CA ARG A 201 3.36 5.62 3.84
C ARG A 201 3.91 6.43 2.65
N PRO A 202 3.13 6.73 1.60
CA PRO A 202 1.75 6.28 1.33
C PRO A 202 1.62 4.75 1.20
N PRO A 203 0.39 4.19 1.27
CA PRO A 203 0.15 2.76 1.00
C PRO A 203 0.46 2.39 -0.47
N GLY A 204 0.34 1.11 -0.82
CA GLY A 204 0.76 0.62 -2.13
C GLY A 204 -0.16 -0.37 -2.85
N HIS A 205 -0.98 -1.15 -2.17
CA HIS A 205 -1.65 -2.32 -2.77
C HIS A 205 -2.73 -2.01 -3.84
N HIS A 206 -3.21 -0.77 -3.92
CA HIS A 206 -4.14 -0.33 -4.97
C HIS A 206 -3.42 0.23 -6.21
N ALA A 207 -2.11 0.49 -6.13
CA ALA A 207 -1.36 1.01 -7.27
C ALA A 207 -1.17 -0.09 -8.31
N GLU A 208 -1.84 0.06 -9.44
CA GLU A 208 -1.71 -0.79 -10.62
C GLU A 208 -0.49 -0.38 -11.46
N THR A 209 -0.20 -1.12 -12.53
CA THR A 209 0.98 -0.93 -13.39
C THR A 209 1.14 0.50 -13.91
N SER A 210 0.02 1.17 -14.22
CA SER A 210 0.01 2.52 -14.80
C SER A 210 -1.05 3.43 -14.15
N GLN A 211 -1.55 3.08 -12.96
CA GLN A 211 -2.61 3.84 -12.30
C GLN A 211 -2.36 3.95 -10.80
N ALA A 212 -2.32 5.20 -10.32
CA ALA A 212 -2.37 5.53 -8.89
C ALA A 212 -3.83 5.73 -8.50
N MET A 213 -4.23 5.20 -7.35
CA MET A 213 -5.58 5.30 -6.80
C MET A 213 -5.62 4.86 -5.34
N GLY A 214 -6.67 5.21 -4.59
CA GLY A 214 -6.86 4.73 -3.21
C GLY A 214 -5.65 5.04 -2.32
N PHE A 215 -5.14 6.26 -2.43
CA PHE A 215 -3.93 6.78 -1.78
C PHE A 215 -2.59 6.14 -2.24
N CYS A 216 -2.62 5.17 -3.15
CA CYS A 216 -1.46 4.38 -3.54
C CYS A 216 -0.81 4.89 -4.82
N PHE A 217 0.52 5.10 -4.79
CA PHE A 217 1.31 5.50 -5.96
C PHE A 217 2.19 4.38 -6.51
N PHE A 218 2.85 3.62 -5.63
CA PHE A 218 3.70 2.50 -6.00
C PHE A 218 3.40 1.33 -5.07
N ASN A 219 3.20 0.15 -5.64
CA ASN A 219 2.97 -1.07 -4.87
C ASN A 219 4.28 -1.58 -4.25
N SER A 220 4.58 -1.12 -3.03
CA SER A 220 5.84 -1.47 -2.32
C SER A 220 6.02 -2.97 -2.09
N VAL A 221 4.93 -3.70 -1.80
CA VAL A 221 4.96 -5.15 -1.55
C VAL A 221 5.22 -5.92 -2.85
N ALA A 222 4.55 -5.54 -3.94
CA ALA A 222 4.78 -6.16 -5.24
C ALA A 222 6.19 -5.90 -5.76
N ILE A 223 6.71 -4.67 -5.62
CA ILE A 223 8.09 -4.34 -6.01
C ILE A 223 9.10 -5.18 -5.20
N ALA A 224 8.92 -5.29 -3.89
CA ALA A 224 9.79 -6.15 -3.06
C ALA A 224 9.72 -7.62 -3.51
N THR A 225 8.52 -8.13 -3.81
CA THR A 225 8.30 -9.50 -4.30
C THR A 225 9.01 -9.75 -5.63
N ARG A 226 8.85 -8.87 -6.63
CA ARG A 226 9.55 -8.97 -7.92
C ARG A 226 11.07 -8.95 -7.75
N LEU A 227 11.58 -8.07 -6.89
CA LEU A 227 13.01 -8.00 -6.63
C LEU A 227 13.55 -9.24 -5.92
N LEU A 228 12.80 -9.85 -4.99
CA LEU A 228 13.17 -11.12 -4.36
C LEU A 228 13.20 -12.26 -5.39
N GLN A 229 12.24 -12.32 -6.31
CA GLN A 229 12.26 -13.29 -7.41
C GLN A 229 13.49 -13.08 -8.31
N GLN A 230 13.76 -11.83 -8.72
CA GLN A 230 14.81 -11.51 -9.69
C GLN A 230 16.23 -11.63 -9.12
N ARG A 231 16.44 -11.17 -7.87
CA ARG A 231 17.80 -11.04 -7.29
C ARG A 231 18.20 -12.20 -6.38
N LEU A 232 17.23 -12.92 -5.80
CA LEU A 232 17.48 -14.04 -4.88
C LEU A 232 16.86 -15.37 -5.35
N ASP A 233 16.25 -15.41 -6.54
CA ASP A 233 15.52 -16.57 -7.07
C ASP A 233 14.52 -17.19 -6.07
N VAL A 234 13.82 -16.37 -5.28
CA VAL A 234 12.82 -16.89 -4.33
C VAL A 234 11.66 -17.53 -5.11
N ARG A 235 11.54 -18.85 -5.04
CA ARG A 235 10.65 -19.63 -5.93
C ARG A 235 9.19 -19.63 -5.52
N LYS A 236 8.90 -19.38 -4.24
CA LYS A 236 7.55 -19.39 -3.69
C LYS A 236 7.40 -18.25 -2.69
N ILE A 237 6.46 -17.35 -2.95
CA ILE A 237 6.15 -16.20 -2.10
C ILE A 237 4.65 -16.21 -1.82
N LEU A 238 4.28 -16.06 -0.54
CA LEU A 238 2.90 -15.80 -0.13
C LEU A 238 2.76 -14.31 0.18
N ILE A 239 1.80 -13.66 -0.46
CA ILE A 239 1.33 -12.33 -0.08
C ILE A 239 -0.05 -12.48 0.54
N LEU A 240 -0.13 -12.26 1.85
CA LEU A 240 -1.38 -12.16 2.58
C LEU A 240 -1.75 -10.68 2.74
N ASP A 241 -2.84 -10.27 2.10
CA ASP A 241 -3.39 -8.92 2.19
C ASP A 241 -4.65 -8.93 3.05
N TRP A 242 -4.52 -8.41 4.27
CA TRP A 242 -5.60 -8.32 5.25
C TRP A 242 -6.12 -6.89 5.44
N ASP A 243 -5.75 -5.95 4.55
CA ASP A 243 -6.42 -4.66 4.51
C ASP A 243 -7.91 -4.90 4.22
N VAL A 244 -8.79 -4.06 4.79
CA VAL A 244 -10.23 -4.23 4.60
C VAL A 244 -10.66 -4.04 3.13
N HIS A 245 -9.83 -3.38 2.31
CA HIS A 245 -10.04 -3.21 0.87
C HIS A 245 -9.22 -4.24 0.08
N HIS A 246 -9.77 -4.68 -1.06
CA HIS A 246 -9.06 -5.56 -1.97
C HIS A 246 -7.83 -4.87 -2.59
N GLY A 247 -6.65 -5.51 -2.51
CA GLY A 247 -5.41 -5.04 -3.12
C GLY A 247 -5.35 -5.32 -4.63
N ASN A 248 -6.20 -4.65 -5.41
CA ASN A 248 -6.34 -4.81 -6.86
C ASN A 248 -5.02 -4.69 -7.64
N GLY A 249 -4.11 -3.79 -7.22
CA GLY A 249 -2.80 -3.65 -7.84
C GLY A 249 -1.92 -4.87 -7.61
N THR A 250 -1.94 -5.44 -6.41
CA THR A 250 -1.20 -6.67 -6.10
C THR A 250 -1.75 -7.86 -6.87
N GLN A 251 -3.09 -8.02 -6.90
CA GLN A 251 -3.74 -9.05 -7.72
C GLN A 251 -3.33 -8.94 -9.19
N GLN A 252 -3.41 -7.75 -9.79
CA GLN A 252 -3.04 -7.51 -11.20
C GLN A 252 -1.59 -7.93 -11.46
N MET A 253 -0.66 -7.59 -10.57
CA MET A 253 0.78 -7.78 -10.79
C MET A 253 1.23 -9.24 -10.77
N PHE A 254 0.45 -10.15 -10.19
CA PHE A 254 0.82 -11.56 -10.03
C PHE A 254 -0.24 -12.53 -10.53
N TYR A 255 -1.25 -12.05 -11.26
CA TYR A 255 -2.41 -12.86 -11.66
C TYR A 255 -2.06 -14.07 -12.53
N ASP A 256 -0.94 -13.99 -13.25
CA ASP A 256 -0.40 -15.05 -14.11
C ASP A 256 0.87 -15.73 -13.54
N ASP A 257 1.31 -15.36 -12.34
CA ASP A 257 2.60 -15.79 -11.78
C ASP A 257 2.47 -17.04 -10.90
N PRO A 258 2.99 -18.22 -11.32
CA PRO A 258 2.91 -19.45 -10.54
C PRO A 258 3.73 -19.42 -9.24
N ARG A 259 4.68 -18.48 -9.10
CA ARG A 259 5.60 -18.39 -7.96
C ARG A 259 5.04 -17.56 -6.81
N VAL A 260 3.94 -16.83 -7.02
CA VAL A 260 3.34 -15.94 -6.02
C VAL A 260 1.92 -16.37 -5.75
N LEU A 261 1.63 -16.77 -4.51
CA LEU A 261 0.26 -16.90 -4.04
C LEU A 261 -0.20 -15.56 -3.46
N TYR A 262 -1.17 -14.91 -4.10
CA TYR A 262 -1.87 -13.76 -3.53
C TYR A 262 -3.15 -14.24 -2.83
N LEU A 263 -3.31 -13.85 -1.56
CA LEU A 263 -4.52 -14.11 -0.79
C LEU A 263 -4.98 -12.81 -0.16
N SER A 264 -6.20 -12.38 -0.49
CA SER A 264 -6.82 -11.19 0.11
C SER A 264 -8.03 -11.56 0.95
N ILE A 265 -8.18 -10.92 2.12
CA ILE A 265 -9.39 -10.96 2.93
C ILE A 265 -9.92 -9.54 3.03
N HIS A 266 -11.05 -9.26 2.39
CA HIS A 266 -11.54 -7.89 2.24
C HIS A 266 -13.05 -7.82 2.26
N ARG A 267 -13.57 -6.64 2.60
CA ARG A 267 -14.98 -6.30 2.38
C ARG A 267 -15.20 -6.07 0.89
N HIS A 268 -16.19 -6.76 0.34
CA HIS A 268 -16.55 -6.69 -1.07
C HIS A 268 -17.98 -6.18 -1.26
N ASP A 269 -18.94 -6.68 -0.46
CA ASP A 269 -20.37 -6.37 -0.55
C ASP A 269 -20.88 -6.42 -2.00
N ASP A 270 -20.63 -7.55 -2.67
CA ASP A 270 -21.01 -7.78 -4.07
C ASP A 270 -20.51 -6.69 -5.05
N GLY A 271 -19.34 -6.13 -4.77
CA GLY A 271 -18.68 -5.10 -5.59
C GLY A 271 -19.08 -3.67 -5.22
N ASN A 272 -19.87 -3.49 -4.15
CA ASN A 272 -20.35 -2.18 -3.70
C ASN A 272 -19.45 -1.51 -2.65
N PHE A 273 -18.32 -2.13 -2.29
CA PHE A 273 -17.28 -1.54 -1.44
C PHE A 273 -16.01 -1.27 -2.25
N PHE A 274 -15.31 -0.17 -1.95
CA PHE A 274 -14.08 0.19 -2.67
C PHE A 274 -13.03 -0.93 -2.60
N PRO A 275 -12.33 -1.27 -3.70
CA PRO A 275 -12.39 -0.68 -5.06
C PRO A 275 -13.45 -1.29 -5.99
N GLY A 276 -14.28 -2.22 -5.50
CA GLY A 276 -15.30 -2.94 -6.27
C GLY A 276 -14.79 -4.16 -7.04
N THR A 277 -13.50 -4.45 -6.94
CA THR A 277 -12.86 -5.65 -7.50
C THR A 277 -12.62 -6.70 -6.42
N GLY A 278 -12.10 -7.88 -6.80
CA GLY A 278 -11.79 -8.94 -5.83
C GLY A 278 -12.96 -9.88 -5.53
N GLY A 279 -14.04 -9.83 -6.32
CA GLY A 279 -15.13 -10.80 -6.19
C GLY A 279 -14.66 -12.23 -6.47
N PRO A 280 -15.39 -13.26 -5.98
CA PRO A 280 -15.05 -14.67 -6.24
C PRO A 280 -15.15 -15.05 -7.71
N THR A 281 -15.88 -14.26 -8.50
CA THR A 281 -16.01 -14.39 -9.96
C THR A 281 -15.78 -13.05 -10.64
N GLU A 282 -15.14 -13.07 -11.79
CA GLU A 282 -14.98 -11.92 -12.68
C GLU A 282 -15.89 -12.07 -13.91
N SER A 283 -16.36 -10.94 -14.42
CA SER A 283 -17.14 -10.92 -15.67
C SER A 283 -16.19 -11.08 -16.84
N GLY A 284 -16.21 -12.24 -17.51
CA GLY A 284 -15.49 -12.43 -18.76
C GLY A 284 -16.11 -11.58 -19.88
N GLY A 285 -15.28 -11.13 -20.82
CA GLY A 285 -15.73 -10.48 -22.07
C GLY A 285 -16.56 -11.46 -22.90
N GLY A 286 -17.87 -11.50 -22.66
CA GLY A 286 -18.78 -12.48 -23.25
C GLY A 286 -19.95 -12.92 -22.35
N GLY A 287 -20.03 -12.43 -21.10
CA GLY A 287 -21.14 -12.71 -20.19
C GLY A 287 -20.99 -14.00 -19.37
N ALA A 288 -19.95 -14.80 -19.61
CA ALA A 288 -19.58 -15.92 -18.76
C ALA A 288 -18.83 -15.42 -17.51
N ARG A 289 -19.25 -15.89 -16.32
CA ARG A 289 -18.53 -15.67 -15.05
C ARG A 289 -17.42 -16.70 -14.92
N THR A 290 -16.18 -16.24 -14.81
CA THR A 290 -15.02 -17.09 -14.49
C THR A 290 -14.56 -16.83 -13.06
N TYR A 291 -14.06 -17.86 -12.38
CA TYR A 291 -13.52 -17.68 -11.03
C TYR A 291 -12.31 -16.74 -11.04
N SER A 292 -12.26 -15.78 -10.11
CA SER A 292 -11.13 -14.86 -9.95
C SER A 292 -9.96 -15.57 -9.25
N CYS A 293 -9.33 -16.51 -9.95
CA CYS A 293 -8.36 -17.44 -9.39
C CYS A 293 -7.01 -17.45 -10.13
N GLY A 294 -6.73 -16.41 -10.91
CA GLY A 294 -5.52 -16.30 -11.74
C GLY A 294 -5.74 -16.82 -13.16
N VAL A 295 -4.72 -16.64 -14.00
CA VAL A 295 -4.72 -17.02 -15.42
C VAL A 295 -3.41 -17.70 -15.80
N GLY A 296 -3.39 -18.41 -16.93
CA GLY A 296 -2.19 -19.08 -17.43
C GLY A 296 -1.59 -20.02 -16.37
N GLU A 297 -0.28 -19.91 -16.14
CA GLU A 297 0.42 -20.70 -15.13
C GLU A 297 0.08 -20.27 -13.68
N GLY A 298 -0.43 -19.06 -13.49
CA GLY A 298 -0.90 -18.52 -12.20
C GLY A 298 -2.28 -19.03 -11.77
N LEU A 299 -2.93 -19.91 -12.54
CA LEU A 299 -4.23 -20.48 -12.16
C LEU A 299 -4.15 -21.20 -10.80
N GLY A 300 -5.05 -20.85 -9.89
CA GLY A 300 -5.06 -21.32 -8.49
C GLY A 300 -4.13 -20.55 -7.55
N ARG A 301 -3.44 -19.51 -8.02
CA ARG A 301 -2.52 -18.68 -7.22
C ARG A 301 -3.10 -17.34 -6.78
N ASN A 302 -4.37 -17.10 -7.04
CA ASN A 302 -5.10 -15.94 -6.56
C ASN A 302 -6.31 -16.40 -5.73
N ILE A 303 -6.43 -15.93 -4.50
CA ILE A 303 -7.54 -16.29 -3.60
C ILE A 303 -8.15 -15.03 -3.00
N ASN A 304 -9.43 -14.83 -3.29
CA ASN A 304 -10.22 -13.74 -2.73
C ASN A 304 -11.22 -14.26 -1.71
N VAL A 305 -10.98 -13.95 -0.43
CA VAL A 305 -11.97 -14.10 0.66
C VAL A 305 -12.77 -12.80 0.74
N ALA A 306 -13.77 -12.71 -0.13
CA ALA A 306 -14.57 -11.52 -0.37
C ALA A 306 -15.82 -11.48 0.54
N TRP A 307 -15.74 -10.76 1.66
CA TRP A 307 -16.88 -10.61 2.56
C TRP A 307 -18.02 -9.84 1.91
N SER A 308 -19.21 -10.44 1.91
CA SER A 308 -20.44 -9.83 1.44
C SER A 308 -21.54 -10.03 2.48
N GLY A 309 -22.63 -9.27 2.38
CA GLY A 309 -23.69 -9.22 3.40
C GLY A 309 -23.71 -7.92 4.22
N GLY A 310 -22.86 -6.95 3.89
CA GLY A 310 -22.84 -5.64 4.54
C GLY A 310 -22.30 -5.69 5.96
N LEU A 311 -22.92 -4.90 6.85
CA LEU A 311 -22.54 -4.77 8.26
C LEU A 311 -23.59 -5.38 9.19
N ALA A 312 -24.21 -6.49 8.78
CA ALA A 312 -25.33 -7.13 9.49
C ALA A 312 -25.12 -8.65 9.72
N PRO A 313 -24.33 -9.05 10.75
CA PRO A 313 -23.50 -8.19 11.59
C PRO A 313 -22.18 -7.79 10.88
N PRO A 314 -21.45 -6.78 11.39
CA PRO A 314 -20.09 -6.52 10.93
C PRO A 314 -19.19 -7.73 11.21
N MET A 315 -18.29 -8.04 10.29
CA MET A 315 -17.26 -9.07 10.50
C MET A 315 -16.30 -8.64 11.61
N GLY A 316 -15.93 -9.57 12.49
CA GLY A 316 -14.98 -9.35 13.58
C GLY A 316 -13.98 -10.50 13.73
N ASP A 317 -13.43 -10.63 14.94
CA ASP A 317 -12.39 -11.62 15.24
C ASP A 317 -12.81 -13.06 14.89
N ALA A 318 -14.05 -13.44 15.19
CA ALA A 318 -14.55 -14.80 14.96
C ALA A 318 -14.53 -15.16 13.46
N GLU A 319 -14.99 -14.26 12.60
CA GLU A 319 -15.05 -14.47 11.15
C GLU A 319 -13.66 -14.48 10.53
N TYR A 320 -12.76 -13.58 10.96
CA TYR A 320 -11.36 -13.60 10.52
C TYR A 320 -10.63 -14.87 10.99
N LEU A 321 -10.78 -15.28 12.25
CA LEU A 321 -10.20 -16.52 12.76
C LEU A 321 -10.73 -17.75 12.03
N ALA A 322 -12.02 -17.77 11.68
CA ALA A 322 -12.60 -18.81 10.85
C ALA A 322 -11.95 -18.84 9.46
N ALA A 323 -11.87 -17.71 8.77
CA ALA A 323 -11.20 -17.60 7.47
C ALA A 323 -9.74 -18.06 7.52
N PHE A 324 -9.01 -17.69 8.57
CA PHE A 324 -7.64 -18.15 8.77
C PHE A 324 -7.58 -19.67 8.93
N ARG A 325 -8.45 -20.23 9.77
CA ARG A 325 -8.46 -21.67 10.07
C ARG A 325 -8.87 -22.51 8.86
N THR A 326 -9.82 -22.05 8.05
CA THR A 326 -10.42 -22.85 6.98
C THR A 326 -9.88 -22.56 5.58
N ILE A 327 -9.28 -21.38 5.37
CA ILE A 327 -8.77 -20.96 4.05
C ILE A 327 -7.29 -20.60 4.12
N VAL A 328 -6.92 -19.56 4.88
CA VAL A 328 -5.55 -18.99 4.84
C VAL A 328 -4.49 -20.02 5.24
N MET A 329 -4.64 -20.62 6.42
CA MET A 329 -3.63 -21.54 6.95
C MET A 329 -3.57 -22.86 6.18
N PRO A 330 -4.69 -23.49 5.78
CA PRO A 330 -4.65 -24.68 4.93
C PRO A 330 -3.93 -24.44 3.61
N VAL A 331 -4.26 -23.35 2.90
CA VAL A 331 -3.62 -23.03 1.61
C VAL A 331 -2.14 -22.71 1.81
N ALA A 332 -1.81 -21.81 2.75
CA ALA A 332 -0.42 -21.38 2.97
C ALA A 332 0.53 -22.53 3.30
N LYS A 333 0.06 -23.62 3.93
CA LYS A 333 0.88 -24.79 4.27
C LYS A 333 1.22 -25.70 3.08
N VAL A 334 0.38 -25.72 2.05
CA VAL A 334 0.54 -26.60 0.88
C VAL A 334 1.06 -25.87 -0.35
N SER A 335 1.22 -24.54 -0.26
CA SER A 335 1.60 -23.65 -1.36
C SER A 335 3.09 -23.67 -1.68
#